data_AF-A0AA94LKR8-F1
#
_entry.id   AF-A0AA94LKR8-F1
#
_cell.length_a   1.000
_cell.length_b   1.000
_cell.length_c   1.000
_cell.angle_alpha   90.00
_cell.angle_beta   90.00
_cell.angle_gamma   90.00
#
_symmetry.space_group_name_H-M   'P 1'
#
loop_
_entity.id
_entity.type
_entity.pdbx_description
1 polymer ?
#
loop_
_entity_poly.entity_id
_entity_poly.type
_entity_poly.pdbx_seq_one_letter_code
_entity_poly.pdbx_strand_id
1 'polypeptide(L)'
;MKILTIIRDCGRHIKWLGLCMFLMLSVQSCDTGFVLPLDNSKFSYDISVSENNKVKVSGMYFIGWHYLIFDLKGEYVINPDSLKLGFSDKNIRVGKSYPYSAIDTYKKNNTYVKNRLVLVQLGYERKDEVHKLNDSLALFVLPSDFIMRNDKRVLTDSLRIVLRRPKRK
;
A
#
# COMPACT_ATOMS: atom_id res chain seq x y z
N MET A 1 -20.71 32.40 -49.89
CA MET A 1 -20.75 31.31 -48.88
C MET A 1 -19.38 31.12 -48.18
N LYS A 2 -18.87 32.14 -47.47
CA LYS A 2 -17.62 32.00 -46.68
C LYS A 2 -17.86 31.99 -45.17
N ILE A 3 -18.96 32.59 -44.71
CA ILE A 3 -19.30 32.70 -43.28
C ILE A 3 -19.84 31.36 -42.73
N LEU A 4 -20.66 30.63 -43.51
CA LEU A 4 -21.20 29.34 -43.08
C LEU A 4 -20.13 28.25 -42.87
N THR A 5 -19.06 28.26 -43.67
CA THR A 5 -17.94 27.30 -43.55
C THR A 5 -17.10 27.58 -42.31
N ILE A 6 -16.84 28.85 -41.97
CA ILE A 6 -16.12 29.24 -40.74
C ILE A 6 -16.88 28.82 -39.49
N ILE A 7 -18.21 29.01 -39.48
CA ILE A 7 -19.07 28.58 -38.35
C ILE A 7 -19.06 27.06 -38.18
N ARG A 8 -19.07 26.30 -39.29
CA ARG A 8 -19.05 24.84 -39.27
C ARG A 8 -17.72 24.26 -38.78
N ASP A 9 -16.59 24.86 -39.17
CA ASP A 9 -15.27 24.45 -38.69
C ASP A 9 -15.05 24.84 -37.22
N CYS A 10 -15.46 26.04 -36.81
CA CYS A 10 -15.37 26.50 -35.43
C CYS A 10 -16.20 25.61 -34.49
N GLY A 11 -17.42 25.22 -34.90
CA GLY A 11 -18.26 24.29 -34.14
C GLY A 11 -17.72 22.86 -34.06
N ARG A 12 -16.97 22.40 -35.08
CA ARG A 12 -16.33 21.07 -35.08
C ARG A 12 -15.12 21.04 -34.14
N HIS A 13 -14.33 22.12 -34.10
CA HIS A 13 -13.22 22.29 -33.17
C HIS A 13 -13.69 22.38 -31.71
N ILE A 14 -14.78 23.10 -31.42
CA ILE A 14 -15.35 23.18 -30.06
C ILE A 14 -15.86 21.82 -29.57
N LYS A 15 -16.52 21.04 -30.45
CA LYS A 15 -16.96 19.67 -30.11
C LYS A 15 -15.78 18.74 -29.85
N TRP A 16 -14.69 18.87 -30.60
CA TRP A 16 -13.49 18.07 -30.39
C TRP A 16 -12.74 18.48 -29.12
N LEU A 17 -12.68 19.78 -28.83
CA LEU A 17 -12.14 20.31 -27.57
C LEU A 17 -12.94 19.82 -26.36
N GLY A 18 -14.28 19.82 -26.45
CA GLY A 18 -15.16 19.29 -25.42
C GLY A 18 -14.99 17.79 -25.19
N LEU A 19 -14.85 17.01 -26.26
CA LEU A 19 -14.57 15.57 -26.17
C LEU A 19 -13.18 15.30 -25.58
N CYS A 20 -12.16 16.05 -25.96
CA CYS A 20 -10.82 15.96 -25.39
C CYS A 20 -10.82 16.32 -23.90
N MET A 21 -11.53 17.39 -23.49
CA MET A 21 -11.67 17.73 -22.07
C MET A 21 -12.40 16.63 -21.28
N PHE A 22 -13.46 16.04 -21.83
CA PHE A 22 -14.18 14.93 -21.21
C PHE A 22 -13.29 13.67 -21.08
N LEU A 23 -12.50 13.36 -22.12
CA LEU A 23 -11.52 12.28 -22.09
C LEU A 23 -10.43 12.54 -21.04
N MET A 24 -9.86 13.74 -20.99
CA MET A 24 -8.84 14.11 -19.99
C MET A 24 -9.41 14.04 -18.56
N LEU A 25 -10.65 14.47 -18.35
CA LEU A 25 -11.38 14.33 -17.07
C LEU A 25 -11.66 12.86 -16.71
N SER A 26 -11.93 12.00 -17.69
CA SER A 26 -12.13 10.56 -17.47
C SER A 26 -10.82 9.80 -17.19
N VAL A 27 -9.69 10.30 -17.67
CA VAL A 27 -8.34 9.76 -17.41
C VAL A 27 -7.83 10.21 -16.03
N GLN A 28 -8.45 11.23 -15.41
CA GLN A 28 -8.25 11.59 -14.00
C GLN A 28 -8.98 10.66 -13.01
N SER A 29 -9.19 9.39 -13.36
CA SER A 29 -9.39 8.33 -12.36
C SER A 29 -8.06 8.12 -11.64
N CYS A 30 -7.65 9.10 -10.83
CA CYS A 30 -6.46 9.04 -10.01
C CYS A 30 -6.60 7.87 -9.05
N ASP A 31 -5.77 6.85 -9.22
CA ASP A 31 -5.58 5.79 -8.24
C ASP A 31 -5.19 6.43 -6.90
N THR A 32 -6.18 6.64 -6.03
CA THR A 32 -5.99 7.44 -4.84
C THR A 32 -5.42 6.54 -3.75
N GLY A 33 -4.12 6.66 -3.51
CA GLY A 33 -3.43 6.03 -2.40
C GLY A 33 -3.55 6.85 -1.12
N PHE A 34 -3.85 6.19 0.00
CA PHE A 34 -3.93 6.84 1.32
C PHE A 34 -2.94 6.18 2.26
N VAL A 35 -2.05 6.98 2.87
CA VAL A 35 -1.17 6.49 3.93
C VAL A 35 -1.99 6.27 5.19
N LEU A 36 -1.85 5.09 5.79
CA LEU A 36 -2.62 4.69 6.95
C LEU A 36 -1.94 5.18 8.23
N PRO A 37 -2.72 5.65 9.23
CA PRO A 37 -2.17 6.04 10.50
C PRO A 37 -1.64 4.81 11.26
N LEU A 38 -0.52 5.00 11.92
CA LEU A 38 0.01 4.14 12.95
C LEU A 38 -0.52 4.58 14.32
N ASP A 39 -0.11 3.85 15.36
CA ASP A 39 -0.31 4.32 16.72
C ASP A 39 0.32 5.71 16.94
N ASN A 40 -0.31 6.53 17.79
CA ASN A 40 0.14 7.89 18.11
C ASN A 40 0.17 8.88 16.93
N SER A 41 -0.71 8.73 15.94
CA SER A 41 -0.88 9.66 14.80
C SER A 41 0.32 9.79 13.85
N LYS A 42 1.35 8.95 14.00
CA LYS A 42 2.44 8.86 13.02
C LYS A 42 1.98 8.09 11.78
N PHE A 43 2.61 8.32 10.64
CA PHE A 43 2.33 7.61 9.38
C PHE A 43 3.40 6.57 9.03
N SER A 44 4.49 6.53 9.78
CA SER A 44 5.59 5.59 9.60
C SER A 44 6.32 5.29 10.90
N TYR A 45 6.83 4.06 11.02
CA TYR A 45 7.69 3.61 12.09
C TYR A 45 9.10 3.44 11.54
N ASP A 46 10.05 4.19 12.09
CA ASP A 46 11.44 4.18 11.65
C ASP A 46 12.28 3.32 12.58
N ILE A 47 12.84 2.23 12.04
CA ILE A 47 13.73 1.31 12.74
C ILE A 47 15.15 1.64 12.28
N SER A 48 15.93 2.25 13.16
CA SER A 48 17.36 2.51 12.89
C SER A 48 18.16 1.30 13.34
N VAL A 49 18.73 0.57 12.38
CA VAL A 49 19.57 -0.61 12.64
C VAL A 49 21.04 -0.21 12.81
N SER A 50 21.48 0.77 12.01
CA SER A 50 22.78 1.45 12.14
C SER A 50 22.74 2.77 11.35
N GLU A 51 23.82 3.54 11.37
CA GLU A 51 23.90 4.89 10.78
C GLU A 51 23.39 4.95 9.33
N ASN A 52 23.80 4.00 8.49
CA ASN A 52 23.41 3.92 7.08
C ASN A 52 22.24 2.97 6.79
N ASN A 53 21.68 2.32 7.81
CA ASN A 53 20.72 1.23 7.62
C ASN A 53 19.46 1.46 8.42
N LYS A 54 18.39 1.73 7.71
CA LYS A 54 17.09 2.10 8.26
C LYS A 54 15.99 1.31 7.57
N VAL A 55 14.96 0.95 8.33
CA VAL A 55 13.74 0.36 7.81
C VAL A 55 12.58 1.24 8.23
N LYS A 56 11.84 1.74 7.24
CA LYS A 56 10.63 2.51 7.47
C LYS A 56 9.41 1.65 7.17
N VAL A 57 8.56 1.44 8.16
CA VAL A 57 7.33 0.65 8.05
C VAL A 57 6.13 1.59 8.01
N SER A 58 5.28 1.48 7.00
CA SER A 58 4.02 2.23 6.92
C SER A 58 2.89 1.36 6.38
N GLY A 59 1.66 1.80 6.60
CA GLY A 59 0.49 1.21 5.97
C GLY A 59 -0.01 2.09 4.82
N MET A 60 -0.61 1.49 3.80
CA MET A 60 -1.25 2.20 2.70
C MET A 60 -2.55 1.51 2.29
N TYR A 61 -3.55 2.29 1.91
CA TYR A 61 -4.73 1.79 1.22
C TYR A 61 -4.68 2.27 -0.23
N PHE A 62 -4.76 1.33 -1.17
CA PHE A 62 -4.63 1.59 -2.61
C PHE A 62 -5.49 0.63 -3.41
N ILE A 63 -6.27 1.14 -4.37
CA ILE A 63 -7.12 0.35 -5.28
C ILE A 63 -7.92 -0.75 -4.55
N GLY A 64 -8.53 -0.43 -3.41
CA GLY A 64 -9.37 -1.38 -2.67
C GLY A 64 -8.63 -2.32 -1.71
N TRP A 65 -7.30 -2.31 -1.71
CA TRP A 65 -6.47 -3.20 -0.90
C TRP A 65 -5.69 -2.42 0.16
N HIS A 66 -5.45 -3.08 1.29
CA HIS A 66 -4.50 -2.59 2.29
C HIS A 66 -3.13 -3.20 2.02
N TYR A 67 -2.09 -2.40 2.22
CA TYR A 67 -0.69 -2.77 2.03
C TYR A 67 0.13 -2.39 3.23
N LEU A 68 1.14 -3.21 3.54
CA LEU A 68 2.29 -2.81 4.34
C LEU A 68 3.41 -2.40 3.39
N ILE A 69 4.09 -1.32 3.72
CA ILE A 69 5.24 -0.83 2.96
C ILE A 69 6.44 -0.87 3.89
N PHE A 70 7.50 -1.53 3.42
CA PHE A 70 8.80 -1.55 4.06
C PHE A 70 9.80 -0.86 3.13
N ASP A 71 10.17 0.38 3.44
CA ASP A 71 11.25 1.09 2.74
C ASP A 71 12.57 0.79 3.45
N LEU A 72 13.38 -0.05 2.79
CA LEU A 72 14.63 -0.57 3.29
C LEU A 72 15.78 0.27 2.74
N LYS A 73 16.46 1.04 3.59
CA LYS A 73 17.75 1.69 3.28
C LYS A 73 18.87 0.83 3.83
N GLY A 74 19.77 0.39 2.97
CA GLY A 74 20.81 -0.60 3.29
C GLY A 74 20.56 -1.99 2.72
N GLU A 75 21.31 -2.96 3.23
CA GLU A 75 21.29 -4.37 2.82
C GLU A 75 20.56 -5.24 3.85
N TYR A 76 19.66 -6.10 3.36
CA TYR A 76 18.79 -6.96 4.17
C TYR A 76 18.53 -8.29 3.48
N VAL A 77 18.02 -9.23 4.26
CA VAL A 77 17.51 -10.53 3.80
C VAL A 77 16.01 -10.60 4.08
N ILE A 78 15.23 -10.94 3.05
CA ILE A 78 13.78 -11.07 3.11
C ILE A 78 13.38 -12.55 3.16
N ASN A 79 12.55 -12.89 4.16
CA ASN A 79 11.96 -14.20 4.34
C ASN A 79 10.42 -14.10 4.29
N PRO A 80 9.82 -14.14 3.09
CA PRO A 80 8.39 -13.98 2.88
C PRO A 80 7.52 -14.80 3.84
N ASP A 81 7.85 -16.07 4.05
CA ASP A 81 7.03 -16.98 4.85
C ASP A 81 7.10 -16.71 6.36
N SER A 82 8.08 -15.91 6.78
CA SER A 82 8.28 -15.58 8.19
C SER A 82 7.44 -14.39 8.64
N LEU A 83 6.70 -13.72 7.76
CA LEU A 83 5.86 -12.58 8.15
C LEU A 83 4.74 -13.03 9.08
N LYS A 84 4.67 -12.41 10.26
CA LYS A 84 3.63 -12.68 11.26
C LYS A 84 2.74 -11.45 11.42
N LEU A 85 1.45 -11.65 11.17
CA LEU A 85 0.42 -10.63 11.30
C LEU A 85 -0.64 -11.10 12.28
N GLY A 86 -1.19 -10.18 13.07
CA GLY A 86 -2.29 -10.46 13.98
C GLY A 86 -3.30 -9.33 13.98
N PHE A 87 -4.59 -9.65 14.03
CA PHE A 87 -5.65 -8.66 14.24
C PHE A 87 -6.05 -8.61 15.71
N SER A 88 -6.41 -7.42 16.20
CA SER A 88 -7.04 -7.30 17.53
C SER A 88 -8.41 -8.01 17.57
N ASP A 89 -9.12 -8.02 16.44
CA ASP A 89 -10.41 -8.67 16.29
C ASP A 89 -10.22 -10.16 15.96
N LYS A 90 -10.71 -11.03 16.85
CA LYS A 90 -10.60 -12.49 16.72
C LYS A 90 -11.47 -13.06 15.59
N ASN A 91 -12.41 -12.28 15.08
CA ASN A 91 -13.26 -12.66 13.96
C ASN A 91 -12.56 -12.50 12.60
N ILE A 92 -11.39 -11.85 12.58
CA ILE A 92 -10.61 -11.66 11.36
C ILE A 92 -9.51 -12.72 11.27
N ARG A 93 -9.48 -13.43 10.15
CA ARG A 93 -8.39 -14.33 9.78
C ARG A 93 -7.46 -13.64 8.79
N VAL A 94 -6.18 -13.69 9.07
CA VAL A 94 -5.13 -13.34 8.11
C VAL A 94 -5.10 -14.43 7.05
N GLY A 95 -5.33 -14.06 5.80
CA GLY A 95 -5.14 -14.91 4.63
C GLY A 95 -3.68 -14.91 4.17
N LYS A 96 -3.40 -15.53 3.03
CA LYS A 96 -2.04 -15.48 2.47
C LYS A 96 -1.71 -14.05 2.05
N SER A 97 -0.68 -13.49 2.66
CA SER A 97 -0.14 -12.18 2.32
C SER A 97 1.21 -12.38 1.66
N TYR A 98 1.38 -11.88 0.44
CA TYR A 98 2.62 -12.08 -0.32
C TYR A 98 3.36 -10.75 -0.45
N PRO A 99 4.66 -10.71 -0.09
CA PRO A 99 5.52 -9.60 -0.44
C PRO A 99 5.74 -9.53 -1.95
N TYR A 100 5.59 -8.34 -2.51
CA TYR A 100 5.95 -8.00 -3.87
C TYR A 100 6.54 -6.59 -3.92
N SER A 101 7.33 -6.32 -4.95
CA SER A 101 7.76 -4.98 -5.34
C SER A 101 7.25 -4.72 -6.75
N ALA A 102 7.29 -3.47 -7.20
CA ALA A 102 6.91 -3.10 -8.56
C ALA A 102 7.67 -3.88 -9.65
N ILE A 103 8.82 -4.47 -9.30
CA ILE A 103 9.75 -5.12 -10.23
C ILE A 103 9.87 -6.63 -9.96
N ASP A 104 9.79 -7.05 -8.70
CA ASP A 104 10.06 -8.43 -8.27
C ASP A 104 8.98 -8.98 -7.32
N THR A 105 8.59 -10.24 -7.49
CA THR A 105 7.81 -10.97 -6.48
C THR A 105 8.76 -11.77 -5.58
N TYR A 106 8.63 -11.63 -4.26
CA TYR A 106 9.47 -12.37 -3.31
C TYR A 106 8.84 -13.72 -3.01
N LYS A 107 9.17 -14.74 -3.82
CA LYS A 107 8.65 -16.11 -3.65
C LYS A 107 9.60 -17.04 -2.89
N LYS A 108 10.85 -16.62 -2.65
CA LYS A 108 11.89 -17.44 -2.02
C LYS A 108 12.34 -16.80 -0.71
N ASN A 109 12.51 -17.62 0.33
CA ASN A 109 13.18 -17.18 1.54
C ASN A 109 14.66 -16.91 1.30
N ASN A 110 15.27 -16.15 2.18
CA ASN A 110 16.64 -15.69 2.13
C ASN A 110 16.97 -14.86 0.88
N THR A 111 16.02 -14.01 0.44
CA THR A 111 16.24 -13.11 -0.69
C THR A 111 17.00 -11.88 -0.24
N TYR A 112 18.21 -11.69 -0.76
CA TYR A 112 19.03 -10.50 -0.49
C TYR A 112 18.50 -9.28 -1.25
N VAL A 113 18.33 -8.16 -0.55
CA VAL A 113 17.85 -6.90 -1.12
C VAL A 113 18.70 -5.73 -0.63
N LYS A 114 18.86 -4.72 -1.49
CA LYS A 114 19.56 -3.47 -1.19
C LYS A 114 18.72 -2.28 -1.61
N ASN A 115 18.57 -1.29 -0.73
CA ASN A 115 17.87 -0.02 -1.01
C ASN A 115 16.53 -0.21 -1.73
N ARG A 116 15.64 -0.99 -1.11
CA ARG A 116 14.46 -1.55 -1.78
C ARG A 116 13.17 -1.23 -1.03
N LEU A 117 12.13 -0.94 -1.79
CA LEU A 117 10.77 -0.83 -1.27
C LEU A 117 10.04 -2.16 -1.47
N VAL A 118 9.59 -2.76 -0.37
CA VAL A 118 8.84 -4.02 -0.35
C VAL A 118 7.39 -3.71 0.05
N LEU A 119 6.44 -4.07 -0.80
CA LEU A 119 5.02 -3.99 -0.49
C LEU A 119 4.51 -5.38 -0.08
N VAL A 120 3.65 -5.44 0.91
CA VAL A 120 2.92 -6.66 1.25
C VAL A 120 1.44 -6.37 1.12
N GLN A 121 0.79 -7.00 0.16
CA GLN A 121 -0.67 -6.95 0.07
C GLN A 121 -1.27 -7.74 1.23
N LEU A 122 -2.17 -7.11 1.97
CA LEU A 122 -2.86 -7.73 3.08
C LEU A 122 -4.10 -8.48 2.57
N GLY A 123 -4.03 -9.80 2.61
CA GLY A 123 -5.19 -10.67 2.47
C GLY A 123 -5.76 -10.98 3.84
N TYR A 124 -7.02 -10.63 4.11
CA TYR A 124 -7.71 -11.02 5.34
C TYR A 124 -9.20 -11.15 5.10
N GLU A 125 -9.83 -12.03 5.88
CA GLU A 125 -11.24 -12.38 5.76
C GLU A 125 -11.90 -12.29 7.13
N ARG A 126 -13.15 -11.81 7.13
CA ARG A 126 -13.97 -11.70 8.33
C ARG A 126 -14.91 -12.90 8.40
N LYS A 127 -15.05 -13.51 9.58
CA LYS A 127 -15.85 -14.73 9.78
C LYS A 127 -17.32 -14.47 10.10
N ASP A 128 -17.64 -13.35 10.74
CA ASP A 128 -19.00 -13.00 11.16
C ASP A 128 -19.77 -12.35 10.01
N GLU A 129 -21.08 -12.56 9.98
CA GLU A 129 -22.00 -12.06 8.94
C GLU A 129 -22.20 -10.53 9.01
N VAL A 130 -21.57 -9.84 9.97
CA VAL A 130 -21.73 -8.39 10.17
C VAL A 130 -21.12 -7.61 9.01
N HIS A 131 -21.98 -7.15 8.11
CA HIS A 131 -21.64 -6.45 6.86
C HIS A 131 -21.01 -5.06 7.00
N LYS A 132 -20.74 -4.58 8.23
CA LYS A 132 -20.21 -3.23 8.44
C LYS A 132 -18.69 -3.26 8.61
N LEU A 133 -17.97 -3.24 7.49
CA LEU A 133 -16.54 -2.89 7.44
C LEU A 133 -16.36 -1.36 7.57
N ASN A 134 -17.12 -0.74 8.47
CA ASN A 134 -17.05 0.69 8.77
C ASN A 134 -16.11 1.00 9.94
N ASP A 135 -15.63 -0.04 10.61
CA ASP A 135 -14.76 0.11 11.76
C ASP A 135 -13.30 0.03 11.34
N SER A 136 -12.56 1.00 11.85
CA SER A 136 -11.10 1.05 11.84
C SER A 136 -10.55 -0.24 12.46
N LEU A 137 -9.79 -1.03 11.71
CA LEU A 137 -9.23 -2.29 12.21
C LEU A 137 -7.80 -2.09 12.72
N ALA A 138 -7.48 -2.69 13.87
CA ALA A 138 -6.11 -2.71 14.37
C ALA A 138 -5.40 -3.98 13.90
N LEU A 139 -4.40 -3.80 13.04
CA LEU A 139 -3.46 -4.82 12.60
C LEU A 139 -2.16 -4.68 13.40
N PHE A 140 -1.60 -5.80 13.82
CA PHE A 140 -0.30 -5.90 14.43
C PHE A 140 0.67 -6.61 13.49
N VAL A 141 1.79 -5.96 13.18
CA VAL A 141 2.96 -6.60 12.58
C VAL A 141 3.79 -7.14 13.74
N LEU A 142 3.83 -8.45 13.88
CA LEU A 142 4.47 -9.10 15.03
C LEU A 142 5.97 -9.29 14.78
N PRO A 143 6.80 -9.35 15.83
CA PRO A 143 8.21 -9.65 15.72
C PRO A 143 8.44 -10.96 14.97
N SER A 144 9.14 -10.87 13.83
CA SER A 144 9.29 -12.00 12.91
C SER A 144 10.60 -11.89 12.11
N ASP A 145 11.01 -13.00 11.51
CA ASP A 145 12.27 -13.08 10.74
C ASP A 145 12.07 -12.64 9.29
N PHE A 146 10.98 -11.91 9.02
CA PHE A 146 10.61 -11.42 7.69
C PHE A 146 11.68 -10.52 7.09
N ILE A 147 12.27 -9.64 7.91
CA ILE A 147 13.41 -8.79 7.53
C ILE A 147 14.55 -9.09 8.50
N MET A 148 15.63 -9.61 7.95
CA MET A 148 16.83 -9.97 8.68
C MET A 148 18.01 -9.12 8.21
N ARG A 149 18.98 -8.92 9.10
CA ARG A 149 20.28 -8.33 8.80
C ARG A 149 21.32 -8.96 9.71
N ASN A 150 22.45 -9.42 9.15
CA ASN A 150 23.53 -10.04 9.91
C ASN A 150 22.99 -11.11 10.88
N ASP A 151 22.09 -11.97 10.37
CA ASP A 151 21.42 -13.05 11.12
C ASP A 151 20.57 -12.61 12.32
N LYS A 152 20.28 -11.31 12.44
CA LYS A 152 19.39 -10.75 13.45
C LYS A 152 18.13 -10.20 12.81
N ARG A 153 17.01 -10.37 13.51
CA ARG A 153 15.74 -9.77 13.10
C ARG A 153 15.80 -8.26 13.23
N VAL A 154 15.24 -7.56 12.25
CA VAL A 154 15.13 -6.10 12.29
C VAL A 154 13.94 -5.66 13.13
N LEU A 155 12.81 -6.36 13.01
CA LEU A 155 11.61 -6.05 13.78
C LEU A 155 11.57 -6.87 15.09
N THR A 156 11.91 -6.23 16.21
CA THR A 156 11.93 -6.85 17.54
C THR A 156 10.64 -6.65 18.32
N ASP A 157 9.89 -5.58 18.04
CA ASP A 157 8.67 -5.19 18.74
C ASP A 157 7.45 -5.24 17.83
N SER A 158 6.27 -5.42 18.41
CA SER A 158 5.01 -5.41 17.66
C SER A 158 4.66 -4.00 17.20
N LEU A 159 4.34 -3.83 15.93
CA LEU A 159 3.86 -2.54 15.39
C LEU A 159 2.36 -2.57 15.20
N ARG A 160 1.67 -1.56 15.73
CA ARG A 160 0.23 -1.39 15.53
C ARG A 160 -0.06 -0.44 14.37
N ILE A 161 -0.84 -0.93 13.42
CA ILE A 161 -1.26 -0.22 12.21
C ILE A 161 -2.78 -0.18 12.18
N VAL A 162 -3.33 0.99 11.90
CA VAL A 162 -4.76 1.21 11.89
C VAL A 162 -5.25 1.18 10.45
N LEU A 163 -5.87 0.06 10.05
CA LEU A 163 -6.46 -0.09 8.73
C LEU A 163 -7.78 0.70 8.68
N ARG A 164 -7.85 1.65 7.76
CA ARG A 164 -9.06 2.45 7.52
C ARG A 164 -9.32 2.52 6.04
N ARG A 165 -10.55 2.23 5.66
CA ARG A 165 -11.04 2.57 4.33
C ARG A 165 -11.27 4.08 4.26
N PRO A 166 -10.70 4.80 3.29
CA PRO A 166 -11.01 6.20 3.07
C PRO A 166 -12.50 6.32 2.78
N LYS A 167 -13.20 7.24 3.46
CA LYS A 167 -14.55 7.61 3.05
C LYS A 167 -14.44 8.36 1.73
N ARG A 168 -15.20 7.94 0.71
CA ARG A 168 -15.38 8.77 -0.50
C ARG A 168 -16.02 10.09 -0.03
N LYS A 169 -15.36 11.20 -0.31
CA LYS A 169 -15.95 12.53 -0.14
C LYS A 169 -17.01 12.76 -1.20
#